data_AF-A0A919XLY6-F1
#
_entry.id   AF-A0A919XLY6-F1
#
_cell.length_a   1.000
_cell.length_b   1.000
_cell.length_c   1.000
_cell.angle_alpha   90.00
_cell.angle_beta   90.00
_cell.angle_gamma   90.00
#
_symmetry.space_group_name_H-M   'P 1'
#
loop_
_entity.id
_entity.type
_entity.pdbx_description
1 polymer ?
#
loop_
_entity_poly.entity_id
_entity_poly.type
_entity_poly.pdbx_seq_one_letter_code
_entity_poly.pdbx_strand_id
1 'polypeptide(L)'
;MNATGINILLYVTRKELLNAKQGGSTMIASKGKTKEAEFQINVSLDACDILEDEVRVNLSMARKGIEEAGKVMGEAMGAELQRAFAALD
;
A
#
# COMPACT_ATOMS: atom_id res chain seq x y z
N MET A 1 -0.66 10.74 -12.67
CA MET A 1 -0.32 9.32 -12.91
C MET A 1 -1.58 8.53 -12.65
N ASN A 2 -2.02 7.68 -13.58
CA ASN A 2 -3.16 6.79 -13.34
C ASN A 2 -2.69 5.76 -12.29
N ALA A 3 -3.11 5.92 -11.03
CA ALA A 3 -2.89 4.90 -10.02
C ALA A 3 -3.69 3.67 -10.46
N THR A 4 -3.00 2.65 -10.94
CA THR A 4 -3.65 1.40 -11.30
C THR A 4 -4.05 0.75 -9.98
N GLY A 5 -5.36 0.67 -9.70
CA GLY A 5 -5.92 0.03 -8.50
C GLY A 5 -5.70 -1.50 -8.44
N ILE A 6 -4.67 -1.99 -9.13
CA ILE A 6 -4.31 -3.40 -9.21
C ILE A 6 -3.42 -3.69 -8.01
N ASN A 7 -3.94 -4.57 -7.18
CA ASN A 7 -3.30 -5.03 -5.95
C ASN A 7 -2.84 -6.47 -6.14
N ILE A 8 -1.66 -6.80 -5.61
CA ILE A 8 -1.11 -8.15 -5.62
C ILE A 8 -1.01 -8.70 -4.20
N LEU A 9 -1.26 -9.99 -4.06
CA LEU A 9 -1.11 -10.72 -2.79
C LEU A 9 0.27 -11.34 -2.75
N LEU A 10 1.02 -11.06 -1.67
CA LEU A 10 2.39 -11.53 -1.49
C LEU A 10 2.56 -12.18 -0.11
N TYR A 11 3.55 -13.05 -0.02
CA TYR A 11 3.93 -13.76 1.20
C TYR A 11 5.22 -13.20 1.76
N VAL A 12 5.23 -12.92 3.06
CA VAL A 12 6.36 -12.31 3.77
C VAL A 12 6.63 -12.97 5.10
N THR A 13 7.88 -12.84 5.56
CA THR A 13 8.34 -13.31 6.85
C THR A 13 8.11 -12.25 7.95
N ARG A 14 8.14 -12.69 9.22
CA ARG A 14 8.06 -11.76 10.36
C ARG A 14 9.16 -10.70 10.35
N LYS A 15 10.37 -11.09 9.93
CA LYS A 15 11.56 -10.21 9.92
C LYS A 15 11.40 -9.08 8.91
N GLU A 16 10.87 -9.38 7.72
CA GLU A 16 10.58 -8.39 6.67
C GLU A 16 9.55 -7.36 7.14
N LEU A 17 8.48 -7.80 7.82
CA LEU A 17 7.48 -6.90 8.40
C LEU A 17 8.08 -5.98 9.48
N LEU A 18 8.94 -6.51 10.36
CA LEU A 18 9.60 -5.71 11.39
C LEU A 18 10.54 -4.67 10.79
N ASN A 19 11.29 -5.03 9.76
CA ASN A 19 12.15 -4.10 9.02
C ASN A 19 11.32 -2.98 8.36
N ALA A 20 10.22 -3.35 7.69
CA ALA A 20 9.29 -2.40 7.10
C ALA A 20 8.73 -1.39 8.13
N LYS A 21 8.44 -1.86 9.35
CA LYS A 21 7.96 -1.01 10.46
C LYS A 21 9.05 -0.09 11.01
N GLN A 22 10.30 -0.55 11.07
CA GLN A 22 11.43 0.21 11.60
C GLN A 22 11.98 1.27 10.63
N GLY A 23 11.37 1.44 9.45
CA GLY A 23 11.76 2.46 8.49
C GLY A 23 12.60 1.93 7.33
N GLY A 24 12.61 0.62 7.09
CA GLY A 24 13.14 0.06 5.86
C GLY A 24 12.52 0.72 4.63
N SER A 25 13.32 0.99 3.61
CA SER A 25 12.87 1.59 2.34
C SER A 25 12.31 0.54 1.38
N THR A 26 12.74 -0.72 1.53
CA THR A 26 12.38 -1.84 0.65
C THR A 26 12.04 -3.06 1.50
N MET A 27 11.00 -3.78 1.10
CA MET A 27 10.63 -5.07 1.66
C MET A 27 10.68 -6.11 0.56
N ILE A 28 11.28 -7.27 0.84
CA ILE A 28 11.27 -8.41 -0.07
C ILE A 28 10.06 -9.28 0.30
N ALA A 29 9.38 -9.78 -0.73
CA ALA A 29 8.24 -10.66 -0.58
C ALA A 29 8.27 -11.70 -1.70
N SER A 30 7.54 -12.81 -1.54
CA SER A 30 7.43 -13.82 -2.59
C SER A 30 6.00 -13.89 -3.14
N LYS A 31 5.89 -14.24 -4.42
CA LYS A 31 4.60 -14.58 -5.07
C LYS A 31 4.07 -15.93 -4.59
N GLY A 32 4.97 -16.84 -4.21
CA GLY A 32 4.63 -18.16 -3.72
C GLY A 32 4.70 -18.21 -2.20
N LYS A 33 3.80 -18.99 -1.58
CA LYS A 33 3.90 -19.26 -0.15
C LYS A 33 5.12 -20.12 0.12
N THR A 34 6.15 -19.54 0.72
CA THR A 34 7.32 -20.28 1.21
C THR A 34 7.06 -20.84 2.61
N LYS A 35 7.86 -21.82 3.05
CA LYS A 35 7.76 -22.36 4.42
C LYS A 35 8.11 -21.33 5.51
N GLU A 36 8.88 -20.31 5.15
CA GLU A 36 9.34 -19.25 6.05
C GLU A 36 8.39 -18.06 6.09
N ALA A 37 7.48 -17.94 5.10
CA ALA A 37 6.50 -16.87 5.03
C ALA A 37 5.25 -17.22 5.87
N GLU A 38 5.17 -16.58 7.04
CA GLU A 38 4.06 -16.73 7.98
C GLU A 38 2.92 -15.74 7.73
N PHE A 39 3.14 -14.69 6.93
CA PHE A 39 2.21 -13.58 6.75
C PHE A 39 1.87 -13.33 5.29
N GLN A 40 0.67 -12.79 5.07
CA GLN A 40 0.18 -12.36 3.76
C GLN A 40 -0.05 -10.87 3.77
N ILE A 41 0.37 -10.20 2.71
CA ILE A 41 0.19 -8.77 2.53
C ILE A 41 -0.42 -8.48 1.16
N ASN A 42 -1.14 -7.37 1.09
CA ASN A 42 -1.69 -6.85 -0.13
C ASN A 42 -1.01 -5.51 -0.43
N VAL A 43 -0.45 -5.37 -1.63
CA VAL A 43 0.32 -4.19 -2.02
C VAL A 43 -0.04 -3.76 -3.44
N SER A 44 0.01 -2.45 -3.70
CA SER A 44 -0.21 -1.90 -5.04
C SER A 44 0.93 -2.32 -5.98
N LEU A 45 0.56 -2.70 -7.20
CA LEU A 45 1.49 -3.05 -8.27
C LEU A 45 2.49 -1.92 -8.56
N ASP A 46 2.04 -0.67 -8.46
CA ASP A 46 2.84 0.52 -8.76
C ASP A 46 4.01 0.70 -7.78
N ALA A 47 3.94 0.08 -6.60
CA ALA A 47 4.97 0.09 -5.58
C ALA A 47 5.86 -1.17 -5.60
N CYS A 48 5.73 -2.04 -6.62
CA CYS A 48 6.37 -3.34 -6.67
C CYS A 48 7.27 -3.49 -7.90
N ASP A 49 8.53 -3.85 -7.67
CA ASP A 49 9.43 -4.39 -8.69
C ASP A 49 9.33 -5.92 -8.68
N ILE A 50 8.81 -6.48 -9.78
CA ILE A 50 8.50 -7.90 -9.90
C ILE A 50 9.70 -8.64 -10.53
N LEU A 51 10.29 -9.55 -9.77
CA LEU A 51 11.34 -10.46 -10.23
C LEU A 51 10.77 -11.87 -10.43
N GLU A 52 11.62 -12.82 -10.82
CA GLU A 52 11.21 -14.18 -11.16
C GLU A 52 10.59 -14.88 -9.93
N ASP A 53 11.34 -14.94 -8.83
CA ASP A 53 10.94 -15.65 -7.58
C ASP A 53 10.57 -14.72 -6.40
N GLU A 54 10.93 -13.44 -6.51
CA GLU A 54 10.72 -12.43 -5.47
C GLU A 54 10.04 -11.17 -6.01
N VAL A 55 9.47 -10.38 -5.12
CA VAL A 55 8.86 -9.07 -5.38
C VAL A 55 9.44 -8.09 -4.37
N ARG A 56 10.02 -7.01 -4.87
CA ARG A 56 10.57 -5.94 -4.04
C ARG A 56 9.53 -4.84 -3.92
N VAL A 57 9.03 -4.62 -2.72
CA VAL A 57 8.05 -3.59 -2.41
C VAL A 57 8.77 -2.34 -1.95
N ASN A 58 8.62 -1.24 -2.69
CA ASN A 58 9.10 0.07 -2.32
C ASN A 58 8.12 0.72 -1.32
N LEU A 59 8.52 0.74 -0.05
CA LEU A 59 7.65 1.19 1.03
C LEU A 59 7.45 2.71 1.02
N SER A 60 8.39 3.48 0.47
CA SER A 60 8.23 4.93 0.32
C SER A 60 7.17 5.27 -0.72
N MET A 61 7.10 4.52 -1.82
CA MET A 61 6.04 4.68 -2.82
C MET A 61 4.68 4.20 -2.30
N ALA A 62 4.66 3.07 -1.60
CA ALA A 62 3.42 2.58 -0.97
C ALA A 62 2.84 3.58 0.04
N ARG A 63 3.68 4.23 0.85
CA ARG A 63 3.25 5.28 1.80
C ARG A 63 2.72 6.52 1.08
N LYS A 64 3.41 7.00 0.05
CA LYS A 64 2.94 8.14 -0.76
C LYS A 64 1.58 7.86 -1.38
N GLY A 65 1.36 6.65 -1.91
CA GLY A 65 0.07 6.26 -2.47
C GLY A 65 -1.07 6.29 -1.45
N ILE A 66 -0.82 5.87 -0.20
CA ILE A 66 -1.80 5.93 0.89
C ILE A 66 -2.07 7.38 1.32
N GLU A 67 -1.03 8.21 1.42
CA GLU A 67 -1.16 9.63 1.78
C GLU A 67 -1.93 10.41 0.71
N GLU A 68 -1.64 10.18 -0.57
CA GLU A 68 -2.37 10.79 -1.69
C GLU A 68 -3.83 10.33 -1.74
N ALA A 69 -4.09 9.02 -1.56
CA ALA A 69 -5.45 8.50 -1.46
C ALA A 69 -6.21 9.09 -0.27
N GLY A 70 -5.56 9.20 0.89
CA GLY A 70 -6.13 9.80 2.09
C GLY A 70 -6.44 11.29 1.91
N LYS A 71 -5.58 12.03 1.18
CA LYS A 71 -5.80 13.43 0.87
C LYS A 71 -7.00 13.63 -0.07
N VAL A 72 -7.07 12.87 -1.17
CA VAL A 72 -8.19 12.93 -2.11
C VAL A 72 -9.51 12.56 -1.44
N MET A 73 -9.51 11.51 -0.61
CA MET A 73 -10.71 11.08 0.13
C MET A 73 -11.12 12.12 1.18
N GLY A 74 -10.17 12.71 1.90
CA GLY A 74 -10.42 13.76 2.88
C GLY A 74 -10.98 15.04 2.25
N GLU A 75 -10.45 15.45 1.10
CA GLU A 75 -10.96 16.59 0.33
C GLU A 75 -12.39 16.33 -0.19
N ALA A 76 -12.66 15.13 -0.71
CA ALA A 76 -14.00 14.75 -1.17
C ALA A 76 -15.02 14.71 -0.02
N MET A 77 -14.67 14.14 1.13
CA MET A 77 -15.53 14.14 2.33
C MET A 77 -15.75 15.54 2.88
N GLY A 78 -14.71 16.39 2.90
CA GLY A 78 -14.84 17.78 3.33
C GLY A 78 -15.80 18.59 2.45
N ALA A 79 -15.75 18.39 1.13
CA ALA A 79 -16.66 19.02 0.19
C ALA A 79 -18.11 18.55 0.35
N GLU A 80 -18.33 17.25 0.58
CA GLU A 80 -19.65 16.68 0.88
C GLU A 80 -20.22 17.23 2.20
N LEU A 81 -19.41 17.30 3.26
CA LEU A 81 -19.83 17.88 4.54
C LEU A 81 -20.22 19.35 4.39
N GLN A 82 -19.42 20.15 3.68
CA GLN A 82 -19.76 21.56 3.43
C GLN A 82 -21.07 21.71 2.66
N ARG A 83 -21.34 20.85 1.67
CA ARG A 83 -22.63 20.84 0.95
C ARG A 83 -23.79 20.46 1.87
N ALA A 84 -23.62 19.45 2.71
CA ALA A 84 -24.65 19.02 3.65
C ALA A 84 -24.95 20.11 4.69
N PHE A 85 -23.92 20.79 5.21
CA PHE A 85 -24.11 21.91 6.14
C PHE A 85 -24.75 23.13 5.46
N ALA A 86 -24.37 23.44 4.22
CA ALA A 86 -24.98 24.55 3.46
C ALA A 86 -26.44 24.30 3.04
N ALA A 87 -26.91 23.05 3.09
CA ALA A 87 -28.31 22.69 2.84
C ALA A 87 -29.18 22.70 4.11
N LEU A 88 -28.57 22.90 5.28
CA LEU A 88 -29.24 23.01 6.58
C LEU A 88 -29.43 24.46 7.05
N ASP A 89 -28.78 25.42 6.38
CA ASP A 89 -29.03 26.87 6.48
C ASP A 89 -30.09 27.31 5.43
#